data_AF-A0A918NTF4-F1
#
_entry.id   AF-A0A918NTF4-F1
#
_cell.length_a   1.000
_cell.length_b   1.000
_cell.length_c   1.000
_cell.angle_alpha   90.00
_cell.angle_beta   90.00
_cell.angle_gamma   90.00
#
_symmetry.space_group_name_H-M   'P 1'
#
loop_
_entity.id
_entity.type
_entity.pdbx_description
1 polymer ?
#
loop_
_entity_poly.entity_id
_entity_poly.type
_entity_poly.pdbx_seq_one_letter_code
_entity_poly.pdbx_strand_id
1 'polypeptide(L)'
;MSAGVAPQYCGAPGKRANCQVAVSVHAAADTASCPLRWRLFLPVEWASDTARRALARIPPEVTHREKWRPALDMLDTLAGWGMKPPVVVADAAYGTNAHAFLTEQRLAPKTPGPASLSTRSSTSSRTC
;
A
#
# COMPACT_ATOMS: atom_id res chain seq x y z
N MET A 1 24.56 -7.31 2.90
CA MET A 1 23.27 -8.03 3.08
C MET A 1 22.14 -7.03 2.92
N SER A 2 21.06 -7.38 2.22
CA SER A 2 19.89 -6.50 2.07
C SER A 2 18.79 -6.88 3.09
N ALA A 3 18.17 -5.88 3.73
CA ALA A 3 17.21 -6.06 4.83
C ALA A 3 15.83 -6.55 4.35
N GLY A 4 15.17 -7.44 5.09
CA GLY A 4 13.80 -7.87 4.78
C GLY A 4 13.62 -8.65 3.47
N VAL A 5 14.70 -9.16 2.85
CA VAL A 5 14.63 -10.03 1.67
C VAL A 5 14.11 -11.41 2.06
N ALA A 6 13.06 -11.87 1.39
CA ALA A 6 12.49 -13.21 1.53
C ALA A 6 11.72 -13.62 0.26
N PRO A 7 11.36 -14.90 0.07
CA PRO A 7 10.45 -15.35 -1.00
C PRO A 7 9.04 -14.74 -0.84
N GLN A 8 8.76 -13.67 -1.57
CA GLN A 8 7.49 -12.93 -1.53
C GLN A 8 6.96 -12.71 -2.94
N TYR A 9 5.64 -12.45 -3.06
CA TYR A 9 5.08 -12.03 -4.34
C TYR A 9 5.70 -10.70 -4.76
N CYS A 10 6.32 -10.68 -5.93
CA CYS A 10 6.98 -9.53 -6.50
C CYS A 10 6.21 -9.12 -7.76
N GLY A 11 5.69 -7.89 -7.78
CA GLY A 11 4.88 -7.40 -8.90
C GLY A 11 5.65 -7.32 -10.21
N ALA A 12 6.94 -6.92 -10.17
CA ALA A 12 7.77 -6.77 -11.36
C ALA A 12 7.92 -8.08 -12.18
N PRO A 13 8.25 -9.24 -11.58
CA PRO A 13 8.28 -10.51 -12.29
C PRO A 13 6.95 -11.28 -12.24
N GLY A 14 5.89 -10.75 -11.59
CA GLY A 14 4.58 -11.38 -11.47
C GLY A 14 4.56 -12.72 -10.73
N LYS A 15 5.56 -12.99 -9.88
CA LYS A 15 5.74 -14.30 -9.22
C LYS A 15 6.32 -14.16 -7.83
N ARG A 16 6.29 -15.28 -7.07
CA ARG A 16 7.07 -15.38 -5.84
C ARG A 16 8.56 -15.42 -6.17
N ALA A 17 9.31 -14.49 -5.62
CA ALA A 17 10.74 -14.37 -5.80
C ALA A 17 11.38 -13.81 -4.52
N ASN A 18 12.69 -13.97 -4.37
CA ASN A 18 13.42 -13.29 -3.31
C ASN A 18 13.40 -11.79 -3.59
N CYS A 19 12.64 -11.04 -2.79
CA CYS A 19 12.54 -9.60 -2.92
C CYS A 19 12.30 -8.91 -1.58
N GLN A 20 12.49 -7.59 -1.60
CA GLN A 20 12.03 -6.70 -0.56
C GLN A 20 10.65 -6.17 -0.93
N VAL A 21 9.79 -5.98 0.07
CA VAL A 21 8.47 -5.40 -0.12
C VAL A 21 8.36 -4.19 0.79
N ALA A 22 7.96 -3.06 0.22
CA ALA A 22 7.59 -1.87 0.97
C ALA A 22 6.09 -1.63 0.85
N VAL A 23 5.51 -1.11 1.94
CA VAL A 23 4.16 -0.55 1.96
C VAL A 23 4.30 0.96 1.91
N SER A 24 3.56 1.65 1.05
CA SER A 24 3.63 3.10 0.90
C SER A 24 2.24 3.74 0.86
N VAL A 25 2.19 5.00 1.30
CA VAL A 25 1.03 5.88 1.15
C VAL A 25 1.45 7.07 0.28
N HIS A 26 0.63 7.36 -0.72
CA HIS A 26 0.87 8.43 -1.67
C HIS A 26 -0.30 9.41 -1.64
N ALA A 27 -0.02 10.71 -1.68
CA ALA A 27 -1.00 11.69 -2.09
C ALA A 27 -1.17 11.59 -3.61
N ALA A 28 -2.41 11.63 -4.09
CA ALA A 28 -2.72 11.61 -5.51
C ALA A 28 -3.66 12.77 -5.84
N ALA A 29 -3.37 13.43 -6.95
CA ALA A 29 -4.18 14.45 -7.60
C ALA A 29 -4.18 14.18 -9.12
N ASP A 30 -5.04 14.86 -9.86
CA ASP A 30 -5.19 14.64 -11.31
C ASP A 30 -3.89 14.81 -12.11
N THR A 31 -2.96 15.61 -11.59
CA THR A 31 -1.71 15.96 -12.25
C THR A 31 -0.47 15.34 -11.61
N ALA A 32 -0.58 14.71 -10.43
CA ALA A 32 0.58 14.25 -9.68
C ALA A 32 0.28 13.15 -8.67
N SER A 33 1.29 12.33 -8.40
CA SER A 33 1.36 11.44 -7.24
C SER A 33 2.63 11.71 -6.46
N CYS A 34 2.51 11.88 -5.14
CA CYS A 34 3.63 12.19 -4.25
C CYS A 34 3.69 11.17 -3.10
N PRO A 35 4.82 10.46 -2.90
CA PRO A 35 4.98 9.56 -1.78
C PRO A 35 5.01 10.35 -0.47
N LEU A 36 4.07 10.06 0.43
CA LEU A 36 4.02 10.70 1.74
C LEU A 36 4.84 9.91 2.76
N ARG A 37 4.62 8.60 2.83
CA ARG A 37 5.30 7.69 3.76
C ARG A 37 5.47 6.31 3.17
N TRP A 38 6.47 5.58 3.67
CA TRP A 38 6.63 4.16 3.37
C TRP A 38 7.31 3.44 4.55
N ARG A 39 7.12 2.12 4.60
CA ARG A 39 7.71 1.20 5.57
C ARG A 39 8.18 -0.05 4.85
N LEU A 40 9.38 -0.52 5.16
CA LEU A 40 9.85 -1.84 4.72
C LEU A 40 9.08 -2.92 5.51
N PHE A 41 8.49 -3.88 4.81
CA PHE A 41 7.85 -5.03 5.44
C PHE A 41 8.91 -6.03 5.90
N LEU A 42 8.84 -6.44 7.17
CA LEU A 42 9.72 -7.45 7.74
C LEU A 42 9.04 -8.83 7.72
N PRO A 43 9.53 -9.81 6.93
CA PRO A 43 8.97 -11.16 6.89
C PRO A 43 9.13 -11.90 8.22
N VAL A 44 8.25 -12.88 8.51
CA VAL A 44 8.28 -13.67 9.76
C VAL A 44 9.64 -14.34 9.98
N GLU A 45 10.25 -14.87 8.92
CA GLU A 45 11.57 -15.53 8.96
C GLU A 45 12.70 -14.60 9.44
N TRP A 46 12.53 -13.28 9.34
CA TRP A 46 13.48 -12.32 9.87
C TRP A 46 13.27 -12.04 11.36
N ALA A 47 12.07 -12.29 11.90
CA ALA A 47 11.73 -11.91 13.27
C ALA A 47 12.56 -12.68 14.31
N SER A 48 12.84 -13.97 14.04
CA SER A 48 13.61 -14.86 14.92
C SER A 48 15.12 -14.84 14.67
N ASP A 49 15.59 -14.28 13.55
CA ASP A 49 17.01 -14.25 13.17
C ASP A 49 17.71 -12.99 13.69
N THR A 50 18.10 -13.02 14.96
CA THR A 50 18.73 -11.89 15.66
C THR A 50 20.08 -11.49 15.05
N ALA A 51 20.87 -12.47 14.58
CA ALA A 51 22.15 -12.22 13.93
C ALA A 51 21.97 -11.48 12.59
N ARG A 52 21.03 -11.95 11.76
CA ARG A 52 20.69 -11.30 10.48
C ARG A 52 20.11 -9.91 10.68
N ARG A 53 19.27 -9.71 11.70
CA ARG A 53 18.72 -8.39 12.08
C ARG A 53 19.82 -7.43 12.52
N ALA A 54 20.76 -7.89 13.35
CA ALA A 54 21.89 -7.07 13.81
C ALA A 54 22.78 -6.65 12.64
N LEU A 55 23.10 -7.57 11.72
CA LEU A 55 23.91 -7.27 10.54
C LEU A 55 23.23 -6.26 9.61
N ALA A 56 21.90 -6.35 9.45
CA ALA A 56 21.10 -5.41 8.68
C ALA A 56 20.73 -4.11 9.44
N ARG A 57 21.20 -3.95 10.68
CA ARG A 57 20.89 -2.82 11.58
C ARG A 57 19.40 -2.57 11.75
N ILE A 58 18.61 -3.65 11.82
CA ILE A 58 17.17 -3.59 12.05
C ILE A 58 16.95 -3.40 13.56
N PRO A 59 16.31 -2.30 13.99
CA PRO A 59 16.06 -2.06 15.40
C PRO A 59 15.20 -3.15 16.06
N PRO A 60 15.38 -3.43 17.38
CA PRO A 60 14.66 -4.50 18.09
C PRO A 60 13.14 -4.31 18.07
N GLU A 61 12.66 -3.06 18.10
CA GLU A 61 11.24 -2.69 18.06
C GLU A 61 10.56 -2.96 16.70
N VAL A 62 11.34 -3.14 15.62
CA VAL A 62 10.80 -3.51 14.32
C VAL A 62 10.58 -5.01 14.27
N THR A 63 9.36 -5.45 14.57
CA THR A 63 8.95 -6.85 14.49
C THR A 63 8.13 -7.12 13.23
N HIS A 64 7.94 -8.39 12.91
CA HIS A 64 6.95 -8.77 11.90
C HIS A 64 5.56 -8.24 12.29
N ARG A 65 4.86 -7.66 11.31
CA ARG A 65 3.45 -7.28 11.37
C ARG A 65 2.79 -7.65 10.06
N GLU A 66 1.48 -7.87 10.08
CA GLU A 66 0.65 -8.10 8.91
C GLU A 66 0.80 -6.93 7.93
N LYS A 67 0.87 -7.22 6.62
CA LYS A 67 1.18 -6.21 5.58
C LYS A 67 0.27 -4.99 5.60
N TRP A 68 -0.98 -5.14 6.03
CA TRP A 68 -1.95 -4.04 6.09
C TRP A 68 -1.76 -3.12 7.30
N ARG A 69 -1.13 -3.59 8.40
CA ARG A 69 -0.97 -2.79 9.62
C ARG A 69 -0.08 -1.56 9.44
N PRO A 70 1.11 -1.66 8.79
CA PRO A 70 1.91 -0.47 8.49
C PRO A 70 1.16 0.61 7.72
N ALA A 71 0.25 0.24 6.82
CA ALA A 71 -0.57 1.21 6.09
C ALA A 71 -1.47 2.02 7.02
N LEU A 72 -2.13 1.36 7.98
CA LEU A 72 -2.94 2.03 9.00
C LEU A 72 -2.11 2.95 9.89
N ASP A 73 -0.97 2.47 10.42
CA ASP A 73 -0.09 3.30 11.26
C ASP A 73 0.36 4.58 10.51
N MET A 74 0.63 4.45 9.20
CA MET A 74 1.00 5.58 8.35
C MET A 74 -0.16 6.55 8.14
N LEU A 75 -1.37 6.05 7.89
CA LEU A 75 -2.57 6.89 7.78
C LEU A 75 -2.88 7.61 9.09
N ASP A 76 -2.76 6.96 10.24
CA ASP A 76 -2.98 7.57 11.55
C ASP A 76 -1.95 8.68 11.83
N THR A 77 -0.69 8.43 11.47
CA THR A 77 0.34 9.47 11.57
C THR A 77 0.01 10.68 10.68
N LEU A 78 -0.42 10.44 9.45
CA LEU A 78 -0.78 11.49 8.50
C LEU A 78 -2.02 12.28 8.97
N ALA A 79 -3.01 11.59 9.56
CA ALA A 79 -4.17 12.22 10.17
C ALA A 79 -3.77 13.11 11.37
N GLY A 80 -2.78 12.69 12.15
CA GLY A 80 -2.16 13.50 13.22
C GLY A 80 -1.47 14.77 12.71
N TRP A 81 -1.03 14.79 11.45
CA TRP A 81 -0.51 15.97 10.76
C TRP A 81 -1.61 16.81 10.08
N GLY A 82 -2.88 16.46 10.27
CA GLY A 82 -4.02 17.14 9.64
C GLY A 82 -4.30 16.70 8.20
N MET A 83 -3.61 15.69 7.67
CA MET A 83 -3.86 15.17 6.33
C MET A 83 -5.02 14.16 6.36
N LYS A 84 -6.24 14.67 6.16
CA LYS A 84 -7.48 13.88 6.16
C LYS A 84 -8.11 13.87 4.77
N PRO A 85 -7.70 12.95 3.88
CA PRO A 85 -8.24 12.92 2.53
C PRO A 85 -9.72 12.50 2.55
N PRO A 86 -10.54 13.01 1.62
CA PRO A 86 -11.95 12.61 1.52
C PRO A 86 -12.13 11.18 1.02
N VAL A 87 -11.09 10.60 0.40
CA VAL A 87 -11.09 9.25 -0.19
C VAL A 87 -9.71 8.62 0.00
N VAL A 88 -9.68 7.34 0.35
CA VAL A 88 -8.49 6.49 0.33
C VAL A 88 -8.75 5.34 -0.63
N VAL A 89 -7.79 5.07 -1.52
CA VAL A 89 -7.80 3.92 -2.43
C VAL A 89 -6.63 3.01 -2.07
N ALA A 90 -6.87 1.71 -2.06
CA ALA A 90 -5.87 0.70 -1.76
C ALA A 90 -6.01 -0.50 -2.70
N ASP A 91 -4.93 -1.29 -2.80
CA ASP A 91 -4.94 -2.55 -3.54
C ASP A 91 -5.99 -3.53 -2.97
N ALA A 92 -6.53 -4.42 -3.80
CA ALA A 92 -7.57 -5.36 -3.42
C ALA A 92 -7.17 -6.26 -2.23
N ALA A 93 -5.88 -6.55 -2.03
CA ALA A 93 -5.40 -7.31 -0.88
C ALA A 93 -5.64 -6.61 0.48
N TYR A 94 -5.79 -5.28 0.49
CA TYR A 94 -6.23 -4.53 1.67
C TYR A 94 -7.75 -4.63 1.85
N GLY A 95 -8.49 -4.77 0.75
CA GLY A 95 -9.93 -4.99 0.70
C GLY A 95 -10.39 -6.32 1.32
N THR A 96 -9.63 -7.40 1.15
CA THR A 96 -9.93 -8.69 1.79
C THR A 96 -9.80 -8.63 3.33
N ASN A 97 -9.02 -7.67 3.83
CA ASN A 97 -8.89 -7.35 5.26
C ASN A 97 -9.71 -6.09 5.63
N ALA A 98 -10.61 -5.64 4.73
CA ALA A 98 -11.32 -4.35 4.83
C ALA A 98 -12.16 -4.21 6.09
N HIS A 99 -12.72 -5.29 6.64
CA HIS A 99 -13.51 -5.16 7.86
C HIS A 99 -12.65 -4.66 9.02
N ALA A 100 -11.41 -5.13 9.18
CA ALA A 100 -10.49 -4.59 10.19
C ALA A 100 -9.94 -3.20 9.80
N PHE A 101 -9.62 -3.00 8.51
CA PHE A 101 -9.04 -1.75 8.01
C PHE A 101 -10.02 -0.56 8.04
N LEU A 102 -11.28 -0.77 7.66
CA LEU A 102 -12.32 0.26 7.61
C LEU A 102 -12.92 0.55 8.99
N THR A 103 -13.02 -0.45 9.86
CA THR A 103 -13.55 -0.27 11.23
C THR A 103 -12.63 0.62 12.07
N GLU A 104 -11.31 0.43 11.98
CA GLU A 104 -10.33 1.26 12.71
C GLU A 104 -10.26 2.71 12.18
N GLN A 105 -10.37 2.90 10.86
CA GLN A 105 -10.31 4.25 10.25
C GLN A 105 -11.63 5.04 10.33
N ARG A 106 -12.73 4.45 10.84
CA ARG A 106 -14.09 5.03 10.79
C ARG A 106 -14.48 5.55 9.38
N LEU A 107 -13.98 4.90 8.33
CA LEU A 107 -14.27 5.26 6.95
C LEU A 107 -15.47 4.43 6.46
N ALA A 108 -16.56 5.10 6.09
CA ALA A 108 -17.67 4.42 5.42
C ALA A 108 -17.23 3.98 4.01
N PRO A 109 -17.53 2.74 3.57
CA PRO A 109 -17.29 2.34 2.20
C PRO A 109 -18.11 3.25 1.28
N LYS A 110 -17.44 4.00 0.40
CA LYS A 110 -18.13 4.80 -0.61
C LYS A 110 -18.68 3.84 -1.67
N THR A 111 -19.99 3.65 -1.70
CA THR A 111 -20.68 2.89 -2.76
C THR A 111 -20.36 3.56 -4.10
N PRO A 112 -20.07 2.80 -5.18
CA PRO A 112 -19.93 3.41 -6.50
C PRO A 112 -21.20 4.19 -6.83
N GLY A 113 -21.07 5.51 -6.99
CA GLY A 113 -22.13 6.34 -7.53
C GLY A 113 -22.43 5.93 -8.98
N PRO A 114 -23.64 6.19 -9.49
CA PRO A 114 -24.00 5.80 -10.85
C PRO A 114 -22.99 6.41 -11.84
N ALA A 115 -22.38 5.56 -12.65
CA ALA A 115 -21.42 5.95 -13.67
C ALA A 115 -22.08 6.97 -14.61
N SER A 116 -21.59 8.21 -14.62
CA SER A 116 -21.93 9.13 -15.70
C SER A 116 -21.24 8.62 -16.97
N LEU A 117 -21.98 7.92 -17.80
CA LEU A 117 -21.59 7.61 -19.18
C LEU A 117 -21.40 8.93 -19.94
N SER A 118 -20.16 9.42 -20.01
CA SER A 118 -19.75 10.39 -21.02
C SER A 118 -18.65 9.74 -21.85
N THR A 119 -19.04 8.77 -22.67
CA THR A 119 -18.20 8.31 -23.79
C THR A 119 -18.42 9.32 -24.91
N ARG A 120 -17.44 10.19 -25.14
CA ARG A 120 -17.39 11.02 -26.36
C ARG A 120 -17.37 10.07 -27.55
N SER A 121 -18.39 10.15 -28.40
CA SER A 121 -18.46 9.44 -29.67
C SER A 121 -17.35 9.94 -30.60
N SER A 122 -16.36 9.09 -30.87
CA SER A 122 -15.40 9.29 -31.95
C SER A 122 -16.16 9.31 -33.29
N THR A 123 -16.18 10.45 -33.96
CA THR A 123 -16.71 10.55 -35.32
C THR A 123 -15.70 9.91 -36.27
N SER A 124 -16.15 8.87 -36.97
CA SER A 124 -15.43 8.18 -38.04
C SER A 124 -15.21 9.13 -39.22
N SER A 125 -13.97 9.50 -39.53
CA SER A 125 -13.60 10.14 -40.79
C SER A 125 -13.47 9.06 -41.86
N ARG A 126 -14.41 9.04 -42.81
CA ARG A 126 -14.31 8.26 -44.05
C ARG A 126 -13.34 8.93 -45.02
N THR A 127 -12.67 8.06 -45.75
CA THR A 127 -11.83 8.25 -46.93
C THR A 127 -12.44 9.17 -48.00
N CYS A 128 -11.59 10.02 -48.58
CA CYS A 128 -11.55 10.38 -50.00
C CYS A 128 -10.08 10.49 -50.41
#